data_AF-A0A935HQF0-F1
#
_entry.id   AF-A0A935HQF0-F1
#
_cell.length_a   1.000
_cell.length_b   1.000
_cell.length_c   1.000
_cell.angle_alpha   90.00
_cell.angle_beta   90.00
_cell.angle_gamma   90.00
#
_symmetry.space_group_name_H-M   'P 1'
#
loop_
_entity.id
_entity.type
_entity.pdbx_description
1 polymer ?
#
loop_
_entity_poly.entity_id
_entity_poly.type
_entity_poly.pdbx_seq_one_letter_code
_entity_poly.pdbx_strand_id
1 'polypeptide(L)' 'MERIIKDVKGRYRTIMVIVEGVYSQDGYISPLIEIEGITHSHGAFLMVDDARNVRRCF' A
#
# COMPACT_ATOMS: atom_id res chain seq x y z
N MET A 1 -4.18 -9.06 2.64
CA MET A 1 -4.66 -7.67 2.53
C MET A 1 -6.14 -7.61 2.17
N GLU A 2 -6.55 -8.08 0.99
CA GLU A 2 -7.94 -7.98 0.51
C GLU A 2 -8.98 -8.51 1.51
N ARG A 3 -8.74 -9.69 2.11
CA ARG A 3 -9.63 -10.27 3.14
C ARG A 3 -9.90 -9.29 4.29
N ILE A 4 -8.87 -8.61 4.78
CA ILE A 4 -8.99 -7.65 5.90
C ILE A 4 -9.85 -6.47 5.47
N ILE A 5 -9.65 -5.94 4.26
CA ILE A 5 -10.45 -4.84 3.72
C ILE A 5 -11.92 -5.25 3.60
N LYS A 6 -12.21 -6.48 3.16
CA LYS A 6 -13.58 -7.03 3.11
C LYS A 6 -14.20 -7.15 4.50
N ASP A 7 -13.46 -7.66 5.48
CA ASP A 7 -13.94 -7.89 6.85
C ASP A 7 -14.30 -6.57 7.58
N VAL A 8 -13.60 -5.48 7.25
CA VAL A 8 -13.82 -4.16 7.86
C VAL A 8 -14.70 -3.23 7.01
N LYS A 9 -15.08 -3.64 5.80
CA LYS A 9 -15.91 -2.84 4.89
C LYS A 9 -17.26 -2.54 5.53
N GLY A 10 -17.65 -1.26 5.53
CA GLY A 10 -18.88 -0.78 6.17
C GLY A 10 -18.81 -0.62 7.69
N ARG A 11 -17.73 -1.05 8.35
CA ARG A 11 -17.49 -0.79 9.78
C ARG A 11 -16.80 0.55 10.02
N TYR A 12 -16.01 1.01 9.06
CA TYR A 12 -15.28 2.27 9.13
C TYR A 12 -15.61 3.14 7.92
N ARG A 13 -15.66 4.46 8.14
CA ARG A 13 -15.87 5.46 7.07
C ARG A 13 -14.68 5.50 6.10
N THR A 14 -13.47 5.29 6.60
CA THR A 14 -12.24 5.45 5.84
C THR A 14 -11.32 4.27 6.12
N ILE A 15 -10.81 3.67 5.06
CA ILE A 15 -9.82 2.58 5.12
C ILE A 15 -8.58 3.09 4.39
N MET A 16 -7.42 2.95 5.01
CA MET A 16 -6.13 3.33 4.43
C MET A 16 -5.21 2.13 4.43
N VAL A 17 -4.54 1.92 3.31
CA VAL A 17 -3.53 0.90 3.07
C VAL A 17 -2.20 1.62 2.96
N ILE A 18 -1.24 1.28 3.82
CA ILE A 18 0.09 1.89 3.85
C ILE A 18 1.10 0.81 3.45
N VAL A 19 1.92 1.09 2.44
CA VAL A 19 2.86 0.12 1.85
C VAL A 19 4.23 0.75 1.67
N GLU A 20 5.29 0.04 2.06
CA GLU A 20 6.67 0.42 1.72
C GLU A 20 6.97 0.09 0.26
N GLY A 21 7.52 1.03 -0.51
CA GLY A 21 7.87 0.77 -1.92
C GLY A 21 8.98 -0.29 -2.10
N VAL A 22 9.92 -0.32 -1.16
CA VAL A 22 11.00 -1.32 -1.06
C VAL A 22 11.02 -1.82 0.38
N TYR A 23 10.82 -3.12 0.61
CA TYR A 23 10.79 -3.65 1.97
C TYR A 23 12.14 -3.52 2.67
N SER A 24 12.14 -3.02 3.91
CA SER A 24 13.36 -2.73 4.69
C SER A 24 14.19 -3.94 5.05
N GLN A 25 13.55 -5.09 5.19
CA GLN A 25 14.23 -6.31 5.62
C GLN A 25 15.11 -6.88 4.50
N ASP A 26 14.57 -6.99 3.29
CA ASP A 26 15.20 -7.77 2.22
C ASP A 26 15.46 -6.97 0.93
N GLY A 27 15.03 -5.71 0.86
CA GLY A 27 15.15 -4.88 -0.35
C GLY A 27 14.20 -5.30 -1.48
N TYR A 28 13.21 -6.15 -1.19
CA TYR A 28 12.25 -6.61 -2.19
C TYR A 28 11.31 -5.47 -2.61
N ILE A 29 11.01 -5.38 -3.92
CA ILE A 29 10.13 -4.35 -4.48
C ILE A 29 8.67 -4.76 -4.23
N SER A 30 7.87 -3.87 -3.67
CA SER A 30 6.45 -4.16 -3.44
C SER A 30 5.67 -4.28 -4.76
N PRO A 31 4.71 -5.22 -4.87
CA PRO A 31 3.83 -5.35 -6.04
C PRO A 31 2.77 -4.23 -6.06
N LEU A 32 3.21 -2.98 -6.22
CA LEU A 32 2.37 -1.78 -6.10
C LEU A 32 1.19 -1.77 -7.07
N ILE A 33 1.35 -2.31 -8.28
CA ILE A 33 0.27 -2.39 -9.29
C ILE A 33 -0.89 -3.26 -8.78
N GLU A 34 -0.59 -4.41 -8.18
CA GLU A 34 -1.63 -5.31 -7.64
C GLU A 34 -2.32 -4.70 -6.42
N ILE A 35 -1.52 -4.07 -5.54
CA ILE A 35 -1.99 -3.41 -4.33
C ILE A 35 -2.90 -2.23 -4.67
N GLU A 36 -2.54 -1.42 -5.67
CA GLU A 36 -3.34 -0.29 -6.15
C GLU A 36 -4.70 -0.76 -6.67
N GLY A 37 -4.72 -1.79 -7.52
CA GLY A 37 -5.97 -2.35 -8.04
C GLY A 37 -6.90 -2.90 -6.93
N ILE A 38 -6.35 -3.60 -5.94
CA ILE A 38 -7.13 -4.10 -4.80
C ILE A 38 -7.65 -2.95 -3.93
N THR A 39 -6.81 -1.94 -3.68
CA THR A 39 -7.15 -0.80 -2.80
C THR A 39 -8.25 0.06 -3.43
N HIS A 40 -8.10 0.42 -4.71
CA HIS A 40 -9.09 1.19 -5.45
C HIS A 40 -10.41 0.43 -5.64
N SER A 41 -10.37 -0.87 -5.96
CA SER A 41 -11.60 -1.68 -6.12
C SER A 41 -12.45 -1.76 -4.84
N HIS A 42 -11.82 -1.53 -3.67
CA HIS A 42 -12.51 -1.53 -2.38
C HIS A 42 -12.84 -0.12 -1.86
N GLY A 43 -12.51 0.94 -2.60
CA GLY A 43 -12.76 2.33 -2.18
C GLY A 43 -11.89 2.77 -0.99
N ALA A 44 -10.74 2.13 -0.81
CA ALA A 44 -9.77 2.49 0.22
C ALA A 44 -8.70 3.46 -0.34
N PHE A 45 -8.02 4.17 0.55
CA PHE A 45 -6.89 5.02 0.19
C PHE A 45 -5.59 4.22 0.19
N LEU A 46 -4.73 4.42 -0.80
CA LEU A 46 -3.38 3.88 -0.84
C LEU A 46 -2.37 4.98 -0.50
N MET A 47 -1.48 4.72 0.45
CA MET A 47 -0.33 5.55 0.76
C MET A 47 0.93 4.71 0.60
N VAL A 48 1.91 5.24 -0.13
CA VAL A 48 3.21 4.58 -0.32
C VAL A 48 4.26 5.30 0.53
N ASP A 49 4.91 4.56 1.41
CA ASP A 49 6.07 5.04 2.16
C ASP A 49 7.34 4.76 1.36
N ASP A 50 7.97 5.85 0.93
CA ASP A 50 9.23 5.82 0.19
C ASP A 50 10.37 6.53 0.93
N ALA A 51 10.35 6.51 2.27
CA ALA A 51 11.33 7.18 3.11
C ALA A 51 12.80 6.76 2.90
N ARG A 52 13.06 5.72 2.08
CA ARG A 52 14.40 5.17 1.85
C ARG A 52 14.94 5.31 0.42
N ASN A 53 14.16 5.76 -0.57
CA ASN A 53 14.69 6.08 -1.90
C ASN A 53 15.25 7.51 -1.97
N VAL A 54 16.35 7.79 -1.25
CA VAL A 54 17.24 8.89 -1.62
C VAL A 54 18.05 8.44 -2.85
N ARG A 55 17.44 8.52 -4.04
CA ARG A 55 18.24 8.59 -5.26
C ARG A 55 18.75 10.02 -5.38
N ARG A 56 19.99 10.23 -4.96
CA ARG A 56 20.79 11.39 -5.40
C ARG A 56 21.05 11.21 -6.89
N CYS A 57 20.22 11.82 -7.74
CA CYS A 57 20.55 12.02 -9.14
C CYS A 57 21.41 13.29 -9.23
N PHE A 58 22.65 13.16 -9.72
CA PHE A 58 23.41 14.27 -10.31
C PHE A 58 22.95 14.46 -11.75
#